data_AF-A0A3M1D647-F1
#
_entry.id   AF-A0A3M1D647-F1
#
_cell.length_a   1.000
_cell.length_b   1.000
_cell.length_c   1.000
_cell.angle_alpha   90.00
_cell.angle_beta   90.00
_cell.angle_gamma   90.00
#
_symmetry.space_group_name_H-M   'P 1'
#
loop_
_entity.id
_entity.type
_entity.pdbx_description
1 polymer ?
#
loop_
_entity_poly.entity_id
_entity_poly.type
_entity_poly.pdbx_seq_one_letter_code
_entity_poly.pdbx_strand_id
1 'polypeptide(L)'
;MRASTAPVLLLAGCAWQAPLDPDAPPPQNSLSGTVVYSGAEPPGDVIVVLYDAHDPPPPEGTGGPVNFATVPAEDFIDDADGLRAASWDLAPVPDGTWLISALMDMDGDFHPLLTATAGATCGDIAGPYLQSLAGTELAPVTVRGGQLVDDLTLVLGLTYPIERPAFQFADNLVDQGAPAAITDPTDDSEILVIQSTAVESELLEITGPLDVASPKADPCDTAFYLHFLDEDGDGDADPHWLDDYAALGVRAAWPRIYAVFRGSESVPLEPGEVYAVEAIPDPFLRDGAGGSIPTGVVVPVTELRVAFPPAGQHVLPDGSVEVVGAPDLPDGEWDLTVVQETGQTWTLPNELPAFAATGADWEPATQAQVLVVQGGRSE
;
A
#
# COMPACT_ATOMS: atom_id res chain seq x y z
N MET A 1 3.47 -5.92 88.55
CA MET A 1 3.21 -5.93 87.09
C MET A 1 1.80 -5.44 86.86
N ARG A 2 1.62 -4.22 86.33
CA ARG A 2 0.34 -3.72 85.79
C ARG A 2 0.66 -3.13 84.42
N ALA A 3 -0.07 -3.62 83.41
CA ALA A 3 0.17 -3.38 82.01
C ALA A 3 -0.17 -1.94 81.62
N SER A 4 0.74 -1.32 80.86
CA SER A 4 0.56 -0.03 80.20
C SER A 4 -0.20 -0.25 78.90
N THR A 5 -1.31 0.45 78.71
CA THR A 5 -2.12 0.43 77.48
C THR A 5 -1.75 1.66 76.65
N ALA A 6 -1.05 1.46 75.54
CA ALA A 6 -0.74 2.51 74.58
C ALA A 6 -1.97 2.78 73.69
N PRO A 7 -2.29 4.05 73.37
CA PRO A 7 -3.38 4.37 72.47
C PRO A 7 -2.95 4.16 71.01
N VAL A 8 -3.77 3.43 70.27
CA VAL A 8 -3.66 3.28 68.81
C VAL A 8 -4.15 4.57 68.17
N LEU A 9 -3.25 5.28 67.49
CA LEU A 9 -3.59 6.44 66.65
C LEU A 9 -4.19 5.91 65.34
N LEU A 10 -5.50 6.11 65.13
CA LEU A 10 -6.16 5.87 63.86
C LEU A 10 -5.81 7.02 62.90
N LEU A 11 -4.93 6.77 61.94
CA LEU A 11 -4.69 7.65 60.79
C LEU A 11 -5.91 7.57 59.87
N ALA A 12 -6.76 8.60 59.92
CA ALA A 12 -7.79 8.82 58.90
C ALA A 12 -7.07 9.32 57.63
N GLY A 13 -6.78 8.41 56.70
CA GLY A 13 -6.36 8.78 55.36
C GLY A 13 -7.55 9.43 54.64
N CYS A 14 -7.43 10.71 54.31
CA CYS A 14 -8.38 11.37 53.41
C CYS A 14 -8.30 10.68 52.05
N ALA A 15 -9.36 9.96 51.67
CA ALA A 15 -9.56 9.53 50.28
C ALA A 15 -9.85 10.78 49.45
N TRP A 16 -8.78 11.43 48.97
CA TRP A 16 -8.91 12.45 47.95
C TRP A 16 -9.21 11.74 46.63
N GLN A 17 -10.44 11.90 46.15
CA GLN A 17 -10.85 11.48 44.82
C GLN A 17 -10.75 12.72 43.95
N ALA A 18 -9.86 12.70 42.95
CA ALA A 18 -9.76 13.79 41.99
C ALA A 18 -11.15 14.06 41.41
N PRO A 19 -11.60 15.32 41.29
CA PRO A 19 -12.82 15.62 40.55
C PRO A 19 -12.61 15.15 39.11
N LEU A 20 -13.33 14.11 38.71
CA LEU A 20 -13.44 13.72 37.32
C LEU A 20 -14.38 14.74 36.67
N ASP A 21 -13.86 15.49 35.70
CA ASP A 21 -14.69 16.33 34.85
C ASP A 21 -15.58 15.39 34.01
N PRO A 22 -16.92 15.43 34.18
CA PRO A 22 -17.82 14.56 33.42
C PRO A 22 -17.81 14.87 31.92
N ASP A 23 -17.29 16.04 31.52
CA ASP A 23 -17.14 16.46 30.13
C ASP A 23 -15.71 16.22 29.60
N ALA A 24 -14.81 15.63 30.40
CA ALA A 24 -13.49 15.27 29.92
C ALA A 24 -13.60 14.22 28.80
N PRO A 25 -12.89 14.39 27.68
CA PRO A 25 -12.81 13.35 26.67
C PRO A 25 -12.26 12.06 27.31
N PRO A 26 -12.76 10.89 26.90
CA PRO A 26 -12.25 9.63 27.42
C PRO A 26 -10.74 9.55 27.16
N PRO A 27 -9.97 8.93 28.08
CA PRO A 27 -8.56 8.68 27.84
C PRO A 27 -8.42 7.86 26.55
N GLN A 28 -7.54 8.30 25.65
CA GLN A 28 -7.25 7.59 24.42
C GLN A 28 -6.18 6.53 24.66
N ASN A 29 -6.15 5.49 23.83
CA ASN A 29 -5.20 4.39 23.98
C ASN A 29 -3.80 4.83 23.54
N SER A 30 -2.79 4.07 23.95
CA SER A 30 -1.40 4.24 23.51
C SER A 30 -0.74 2.90 23.27
N LEU A 31 0.11 2.84 22.26
CA LEU A 31 0.90 1.67 21.90
C LEU A 31 2.38 2.03 22.04
N SER A 32 3.21 1.12 22.55
CA SER A 32 4.65 1.34 22.63
C SER A 32 5.44 0.05 22.55
N GLY A 33 6.72 0.17 22.22
CA GLY A 33 7.61 -0.97 22.17
C GLY A 33 8.99 -0.66 21.64
N THR A 34 9.57 -1.64 20.94
CA THR A 34 10.95 -1.57 20.44
C THR A 34 10.99 -1.94 18.96
N VAL A 35 11.69 -1.13 18.16
CA VAL A 35 12.11 -1.51 16.82
C VAL A 35 13.47 -2.19 16.92
N VAL A 36 13.63 -3.31 16.26
CA VAL A 36 14.87 -4.08 16.22
C VAL A 36 15.32 -4.25 14.77
N TYR A 37 16.58 -3.94 14.51
CA TYR A 37 17.21 -4.04 13.19
C TYR A 37 18.56 -4.76 13.30
N SER A 38 18.82 -5.67 12.37
CA SER A 38 20.12 -6.34 12.24
C SER A 38 20.61 -6.25 10.80
N GLY A 39 21.38 -5.21 10.49
CA GLY A 39 22.01 -5.04 9.18
C GLY A 39 23.37 -4.37 9.26
N ALA A 40 24.12 -4.46 8.16
CA ALA A 40 25.50 -3.97 8.11
C ALA A 40 25.58 -2.43 8.06
N GLU A 41 24.65 -1.81 7.34
CA GLU A 41 24.58 -0.36 7.18
C GLU A 41 24.01 0.31 8.43
N PRO A 42 24.40 1.56 8.77
CA PRO A 42 23.75 2.38 9.78
C PRO A 42 22.22 2.37 9.63
N PRO A 43 21.43 2.42 10.72
CA PRO A 43 19.98 2.49 10.60
C PRO A 43 19.58 3.83 9.96
N GLY A 44 18.55 3.80 9.13
CA GLY A 44 17.82 4.99 8.69
C GLY A 44 16.73 5.41 9.69
N ASP A 45 15.98 6.44 9.35
CA ASP A 45 14.79 6.83 10.13
C ASP A 45 13.72 5.75 9.98
N VAL A 46 13.06 5.39 11.07
CA VAL A 46 11.99 4.38 11.04
C VAL A 46 10.63 5.02 11.23
N ILE A 47 9.72 4.71 10.32
CA ILE A 47 8.33 5.11 10.38
C ILE A 47 7.51 3.90 10.84
N VAL A 48 6.98 3.97 12.06
CA VAL A 48 6.04 2.98 12.60
C VAL A 48 4.64 3.41 12.22
N VAL A 49 3.92 2.55 11.52
CA VAL A 49 2.62 2.85 10.92
C VAL A 49 1.54 1.96 11.49
N LEU A 50 0.38 2.56 11.77
CA LEU A 50 -0.82 1.91 12.28
C LEU A 50 -1.88 1.84 11.18
N TYR A 51 -2.39 0.63 10.93
CA TYR A 51 -3.49 0.39 9.99
C TYR A 51 -4.70 -0.23 10.69
N ASP A 52 -5.91 0.03 10.19
CA ASP A 52 -7.11 -0.67 10.63
C ASP A 52 -7.03 -2.14 10.18
N ALA A 53 -7.26 -3.10 11.08
CA ALA A 53 -7.24 -4.51 10.72
C ALA A 53 -8.40 -4.94 9.80
N HIS A 54 -9.44 -4.12 9.69
CA HIS A 54 -10.54 -4.30 8.75
C HIS A 54 -10.33 -3.60 7.40
N ASP A 55 -9.29 -2.78 7.30
CA ASP A 55 -8.87 -2.10 6.06
C ASP A 55 -7.33 -2.18 5.97
N PRO A 56 -6.78 -3.37 5.66
CA PRO A 56 -5.35 -3.62 5.72
C PRO A 56 -4.58 -2.86 4.62
N PRO A 57 -3.28 -2.59 4.84
CA PRO A 57 -2.46 -1.95 3.83
C PRO A 57 -2.22 -2.84 2.61
N PRO A 58 -1.75 -2.26 1.50
CA PRO A 58 -1.11 -3.03 0.43
C PRO A 58 -0.03 -3.99 0.97
N PRO A 59 0.11 -5.21 0.41
CA PRO A 59 -0.67 -5.77 -0.71
C PRO A 59 -2.02 -6.39 -0.31
N GLU A 60 -2.27 -6.59 0.99
CA GLU A 60 -3.47 -7.29 1.49
C GLU A 60 -4.77 -6.49 1.31
N GLY A 61 -4.68 -5.17 1.15
CA GLY A 61 -5.79 -4.28 0.87
C GLY A 61 -5.35 -2.95 0.27
N THR A 62 -6.19 -1.93 0.42
CA THR A 62 -5.93 -0.55 -0.03
C THR A 62 -5.96 0.46 1.11
N GLY A 63 -5.97 -0.04 2.35
CA GLY A 63 -6.14 0.76 3.54
C GLY A 63 -4.97 1.70 3.79
N GLY A 64 -5.30 2.94 4.13
CA GLY A 64 -4.34 3.98 4.45
C GLY A 64 -3.89 3.94 5.91
N PRO A 65 -2.75 4.59 6.23
CA PRO A 65 -2.29 4.72 7.60
C PRO A 65 -3.28 5.57 8.42
N VAL A 66 -3.63 5.09 9.62
CA VAL A 66 -4.52 5.79 10.57
C VAL A 66 -3.72 6.71 11.49
N ASN A 67 -2.50 6.30 11.84
CA ASN A 67 -1.57 7.07 12.65
C ASN A 67 -0.14 6.56 12.41
N PHE A 68 0.87 7.36 12.74
CA PHE A 68 2.27 6.96 12.63
C PHE A 68 3.13 7.60 13.72
N ALA A 69 4.32 7.03 13.93
CA ALA A 69 5.38 7.58 14.75
C ALA A 69 6.72 7.47 14.00
N THR A 70 7.62 8.41 14.22
CA THR A 70 8.98 8.39 13.66
C THR A 70 9.97 8.10 14.77
N VAL A 71 10.87 7.15 14.52
CA VAL A 71 12.01 6.82 15.35
C VAL A 71 13.26 7.28 14.60
N PRO A 72 13.91 8.37 15.06
CA PRO A 72 15.13 8.87 14.45
C PRO A 72 16.25 7.82 14.42
N ALA A 73 17.03 7.80 13.35
CA ALA A 73 18.21 6.94 13.20
C ALA A 73 19.17 7.04 14.39
N GLU A 74 19.31 8.24 14.96
CA GLU A 74 20.18 8.54 16.09
C GLU A 74 19.73 7.96 17.44
N ASP A 75 18.48 7.53 17.55
CA ASP A 75 17.92 6.89 18.76
C ASP A 75 18.27 5.39 18.84
N PHE A 76 18.82 4.80 17.77
CA PHE A 76 19.25 3.41 17.78
C PHE A 76 20.50 3.21 18.64
N ILE A 77 20.39 2.25 19.55
CA ILE A 77 21.48 1.82 20.42
C ILE A 77 22.02 0.49 19.88
N ASP A 78 23.33 0.47 19.60
CA ASP A 78 24.06 -0.74 19.25
C ASP A 78 24.20 -1.70 20.45
N ASP A 79 23.98 -2.98 20.22
CA ASP A 79 24.42 -4.04 21.11
C ASP A 79 25.77 -4.66 20.68
N ALA A 80 26.28 -5.59 21.49
CA ALA A 80 27.58 -6.22 21.24
C ALA A 80 27.58 -7.21 20.06
N ASP A 81 26.39 -7.63 19.59
CA ASP A 81 26.18 -8.66 18.59
C ASP A 81 25.76 -8.08 17.23
N GLY A 82 25.74 -6.74 17.10
CA GLY A 82 25.37 -6.03 15.87
C GLY A 82 23.86 -5.84 15.69
N LEU A 83 23.08 -6.12 16.73
CA LEU A 83 21.68 -5.77 16.80
C LEU A 83 21.56 -4.30 17.21
N ARG A 84 20.65 -3.58 16.58
CA ARG A 84 20.32 -2.21 16.95
C ARG A 84 18.87 -2.13 17.36
N ALA A 85 18.61 -1.38 18.42
CA ALA A 85 17.27 -1.21 18.93
C ALA A 85 16.97 0.24 19.32
N ALA A 86 15.74 0.66 19.08
CA ALA A 86 15.21 1.96 19.48
C ALA A 86 13.78 1.81 19.99
N SER A 87 13.40 2.64 20.96
CA SER A 87 12.02 2.66 21.49
C SER A 87 11.11 3.47 20.58
N TRP A 88 9.84 3.10 20.55
CA TRP A 88 8.80 3.86 19.87
C TRP A 88 7.54 3.94 20.74
N ASP A 89 6.80 5.03 20.56
CA ASP A 89 5.54 5.29 21.24
C ASP A 89 4.57 5.92 20.24
N LEU A 90 3.32 5.48 20.25
CA LEU A 90 2.27 5.96 19.36
C LEU A 90 1.02 6.28 20.16
N ALA A 91 0.64 7.56 20.17
CA ALA A 91 -0.56 8.07 20.80
C ALA A 91 -1.04 9.34 20.07
N PRO A 92 -2.36 9.61 20.02
CA PRO A 92 -3.41 8.75 20.56
C PRO A 92 -3.83 7.63 19.59
N VAL A 93 -4.38 6.54 20.14
CA VAL A 93 -4.92 5.41 19.36
C VAL A 93 -6.42 5.23 19.67
N PRO A 94 -7.31 5.25 18.66
CA PRO A 94 -8.73 4.99 18.86
C PRO A 94 -9.00 3.56 19.35
N ASP A 95 -10.18 3.33 19.92
CA ASP A 95 -10.65 1.98 20.24
C ASP A 95 -10.81 1.18 18.94
N GLY A 96 -10.27 -0.04 18.88
CA GLY A 96 -10.29 -0.84 17.67
C GLY A 96 -9.29 -2.00 17.66
N THR A 97 -9.18 -2.65 16.51
CA THR A 97 -8.21 -3.69 16.22
C THR A 97 -7.30 -3.20 15.10
N TRP A 98 -5.99 -3.23 15.34
CA TRP A 98 -5.00 -2.56 14.51
C TRP A 98 -3.89 -3.50 14.06
N LEU A 99 -3.33 -3.23 12.89
CA LEU A 99 -2.09 -3.82 12.40
C LEU A 99 -0.97 -2.79 12.53
N ILE A 100 0.24 -3.27 12.85
CA ILE A 100 1.41 -2.41 13.02
C ILE A 100 2.51 -2.92 12.11
N SER A 101 3.07 -2.03 11.30
CA SER A 101 4.27 -2.28 10.54
C SER A 101 5.26 -1.13 10.72
N ALA A 102 6.48 -1.35 10.29
CA ALA A 102 7.49 -0.31 10.24
C ALA A 102 8.25 -0.37 8.92
N LEU A 103 8.66 0.81 8.47
CA LEU A 103 9.53 1.04 7.33
C LEU A 103 10.76 1.81 7.81
N MET A 104 11.95 1.27 7.59
CA MET A 104 13.21 1.99 7.71
C MET A 104 13.56 2.56 6.35
N ASP A 105 13.49 3.88 6.28
CA ASP A 105 13.87 4.68 5.12
C ASP A 105 15.39 4.78 5.07
N MET A 106 16.00 4.09 4.11
CA MET A 106 17.45 3.94 4.02
C MET A 106 18.12 5.04 3.19
N ASP A 107 17.37 5.73 2.34
CA ASP A 107 17.87 6.75 1.42
C ASP A 107 17.35 8.17 1.70
N GLY A 108 16.36 8.30 2.58
CA GLY A 108 15.83 9.57 3.07
C GLY A 108 14.77 10.18 2.16
N ASP A 109 14.14 9.40 1.29
CA ASP A 109 13.16 9.88 0.32
C ASP A 109 11.69 9.67 0.74
N PHE A 110 11.45 9.00 1.87
CA PHE A 110 10.10 8.72 2.35
C PHE A 110 9.41 9.99 2.88
N HIS A 111 8.15 10.19 2.46
CA HIS A 111 7.30 11.23 3.03
C HIS A 111 5.84 10.77 3.15
N PRO A 112 5.29 10.63 4.38
CA PRO A 112 4.00 9.97 4.60
C PRO A 112 2.78 10.76 4.10
N LEU A 113 2.95 12.04 3.76
CA LEU A 113 1.86 12.91 3.30
C LEU A 113 1.80 13.10 1.78
N LEU A 114 2.74 12.53 1.02
CA LEU A 114 2.79 12.67 -0.43
C LEU A 114 2.68 11.28 -1.04
N THR A 115 1.62 11.02 -1.81
CA THR A 115 1.35 9.66 -2.30
C THR A 115 2.52 9.10 -3.12
N ALA A 116 3.18 9.96 -3.90
CA ALA A 116 4.34 9.60 -4.69
C ALA A 116 5.60 9.27 -3.89
N THR A 117 5.64 9.47 -2.57
CA THR A 117 6.75 9.10 -1.68
C THR A 117 6.29 8.44 -0.38
N ALA A 118 5.00 8.07 -0.29
CA ALA A 118 4.39 7.47 0.89
C ALA A 118 4.49 5.93 0.88
N GLY A 119 5.63 5.38 0.45
CA GLY A 119 5.87 3.94 0.41
C GLY A 119 7.34 3.61 0.23
N ALA A 120 7.69 2.35 0.44
CA ALA A 120 9.07 1.89 0.39
C ALA A 120 9.67 1.93 -1.02
N THR A 121 10.92 2.36 -1.14
CA THR A 121 11.74 2.30 -2.35
C THR A 121 12.70 1.11 -2.33
N CYS A 122 13.45 0.90 -3.40
CA CYS A 122 14.42 -0.18 -3.46
C CYS A 122 15.52 0.00 -2.41
N GLY A 123 15.76 -1.02 -1.57
CA GLY A 123 16.79 -0.98 -0.53
C GLY A 123 16.28 -0.61 0.86
N ASP A 124 15.08 -0.04 0.97
CA ASP A 124 14.39 0.15 2.24
C ASP A 124 14.14 -1.16 2.97
N ILE A 125 13.94 -1.09 4.29
CA ILE A 125 13.78 -2.28 5.12
C ILE A 125 12.48 -2.20 5.91
N ALA A 126 11.55 -3.12 5.65
CA ALA A 126 10.32 -3.25 6.42
C ALA A 126 10.36 -4.37 7.45
N GLY A 127 9.37 -4.29 8.35
CA GLY A 127 9.09 -5.32 9.33
C GLY A 127 7.73 -5.16 9.98
N PRO A 128 6.96 -6.25 10.12
CA PRO A 128 5.70 -6.24 10.85
C PRO A 128 5.90 -6.34 12.37
N TYR A 129 4.84 -6.02 13.13
CA TYR A 129 4.66 -6.57 14.47
C TYR A 129 4.23 -8.04 14.35
N LEU A 130 5.00 -8.93 15.00
CA LEU A 130 4.73 -10.37 15.05
C LEU A 130 4.48 -10.82 16.48
N GLN A 131 3.42 -11.60 16.68
CA GLN A 131 3.19 -12.32 17.96
C GLN A 131 4.14 -13.52 18.13
N SER A 132 4.71 -14.01 17.04
CA SER A 132 5.63 -15.16 17.03
C SER A 132 6.62 -15.01 15.89
N LEU A 133 7.91 -15.22 16.17
CA LEU A 133 8.98 -15.26 15.16
C LEU A 133 8.85 -16.44 14.19
N ALA A 134 7.95 -17.40 14.46
CA ALA A 134 7.64 -18.50 13.54
C ALA A 134 6.48 -18.18 12.59
N GLY A 135 5.78 -17.05 12.79
CA GLY A 135 4.69 -16.59 11.94
C GLY A 135 5.16 -15.51 10.97
N THR A 136 4.46 -15.38 9.84
CA THR A 136 4.69 -14.36 8.82
C THR A 136 3.54 -13.37 8.70
N GLU A 137 2.43 -13.60 9.41
CA GLU A 137 1.24 -12.76 9.38
C GLU A 137 1.37 -11.56 10.32
N LEU A 138 0.87 -10.40 9.87
CA LEU A 138 0.69 -9.22 10.70
C LEU A 138 -0.20 -9.57 11.90
N ALA A 139 0.32 -9.40 13.11
CA ALA A 139 -0.44 -9.74 14.30
C ALA A 139 -1.35 -8.58 14.73
N PRO A 140 -2.67 -8.80 14.90
CA PRO A 140 -3.57 -7.73 15.33
C PRO A 140 -3.37 -7.37 16.80
N VAL A 141 -3.47 -6.07 17.10
CA VAL A 141 -3.47 -5.51 18.45
C VAL A 141 -4.81 -4.84 18.72
N THR A 142 -5.51 -5.25 19.78
CA THR A 142 -6.80 -4.65 20.15
C THR A 142 -6.66 -3.77 21.38
N VAL A 143 -7.14 -2.54 21.29
CA VAL A 143 -7.12 -1.55 22.38
C VAL A 143 -8.50 -0.96 22.60
N ARG A 144 -8.77 -0.56 23.85
CA ARG A 144 -10.05 0.00 24.26
C ARG A 144 -9.97 0.76 25.57
N GLY A 145 -10.68 1.89 25.64
CA GLY A 145 -10.96 2.60 26.89
C GLY A 145 -9.71 3.17 27.58
N GLY A 146 -8.75 3.69 26.81
CA GLY A 146 -7.53 4.32 27.33
C GLY A 146 -6.45 3.32 27.77
N GLN A 147 -6.42 2.15 27.15
CA GLN A 147 -5.44 1.11 27.41
C GLN A 147 -4.05 1.53 26.90
N LEU A 148 -3.03 1.30 27.72
CA LEU A 148 -1.64 1.22 27.28
C LEU A 148 -1.32 -0.24 26.94
N VAL A 149 -0.81 -0.48 25.74
CA VAL A 149 -0.19 -1.75 25.35
C VAL A 149 1.27 -1.47 25.06
N ASP A 150 2.15 -2.14 25.80
CA ASP A 150 3.60 -2.02 25.72
C ASP A 150 4.23 -3.33 25.23
N ASP A 151 5.57 -3.33 25.17
CA ASP A 151 6.40 -4.48 24.75
C ASP A 151 6.11 -5.00 23.32
N LEU A 152 5.62 -4.12 22.44
CA LEU A 152 5.39 -4.44 21.03
C LEU A 152 6.70 -4.38 20.23
N THR A 153 7.27 -5.54 19.92
CA THR A 153 8.55 -5.63 19.19
C THR A 153 8.32 -5.69 17.69
N LEU A 154 8.88 -4.73 16.96
CA LEU A 154 8.91 -4.66 15.50
C LEU A 154 10.28 -5.18 15.02
N VAL A 155 10.29 -6.16 14.11
CA VAL A 155 11.53 -6.78 13.63
C VAL A 155 11.74 -6.40 12.17
N LEU A 156 12.70 -5.53 11.92
CA LEU A 156 13.06 -5.06 10.59
C LEU A 156 14.10 -5.99 9.97
N GLY A 157 13.74 -6.57 8.82
CA GLY A 157 14.61 -7.51 8.12
C GLY A 157 14.18 -7.85 6.70
N LEU A 158 13.08 -7.25 6.21
CA LEU A 158 12.61 -7.44 4.85
C LEU A 158 13.10 -6.27 3.99
N THR A 159 14.25 -6.45 3.35
CA THR A 159 14.74 -5.46 2.39
C THR A 159 13.91 -5.52 1.11
N TYR A 160 13.41 -4.38 0.66
CA TYR A 160 12.72 -4.25 -0.62
C TYR A 160 13.72 -4.46 -1.76
N PRO A 161 13.55 -5.52 -2.57
CA PRO A 161 14.53 -5.89 -3.57
C PRO A 161 14.31 -5.18 -4.92
N ILE A 162 13.24 -4.41 -5.05
CA ILE A 162 12.77 -3.81 -6.29
C ILE A 162 12.30 -2.38 -6.03
N GLU A 163 12.26 -1.60 -7.10
CA GLU A 163 11.71 -0.24 -7.07
C GLU A 163 10.19 -0.22 -7.32
N ARG A 164 9.56 0.87 -6.91
CA ARG A 164 8.14 1.14 -7.11
C ARG A 164 7.78 1.19 -8.60
N PRO A 165 6.55 0.83 -8.97
CA PRO A 165 6.15 0.72 -10.37
C PRO A 165 5.80 2.10 -10.97
N ALA A 166 6.69 3.09 -10.89
CA ALA A 166 6.42 4.39 -11.51
C ALA A 166 6.13 4.22 -13.00
N PHE A 167 5.03 4.81 -13.46
CA PHE A 167 4.50 4.55 -14.80
C PHE A 167 3.96 5.79 -15.50
N GLN A 168 3.62 5.58 -16.77
CA GLN A 168 2.87 6.51 -17.63
C GLN A 168 1.91 5.72 -18.52
N PHE A 169 0.88 6.39 -19.02
CA PHE A 169 -0.01 5.83 -20.03
C PHE A 169 0.59 5.95 -21.43
N ALA A 170 0.52 4.89 -22.23
CA ALA A 170 0.79 4.96 -23.67
C ALA A 170 -0.40 5.58 -24.43
N ASP A 171 -1.61 5.17 -24.05
CA ASP A 171 -2.88 5.83 -24.33
C ASP A 171 -3.68 5.83 -23.02
N ASN A 172 -4.42 6.91 -22.74
CA ASN A 172 -5.14 7.10 -21.48
C ASN A 172 -6.66 7.06 -21.66
N LEU A 173 -7.16 6.53 -22.77
CA LEU A 173 -8.58 6.45 -23.07
C LEU A 173 -9.08 5.00 -23.08
N VAL A 174 -10.19 4.74 -22.37
CA VAL A 174 -10.88 3.45 -22.33
C VAL A 174 -12.35 3.63 -22.71
N ASP A 175 -12.87 2.73 -23.54
CA ASP A 175 -14.30 2.65 -23.88
C ASP A 175 -14.98 1.56 -23.04
N GLN A 176 -15.88 1.93 -22.13
CA GLN A 176 -16.60 0.97 -21.29
C GLN A 176 -17.68 0.16 -22.05
N GLY A 177 -18.09 0.63 -23.24
CA GLY A 177 -19.07 -0.07 -24.08
C GLY A 177 -18.47 -1.26 -24.85
N ALA A 178 -17.15 -1.39 -24.81
CA ALA A 178 -16.41 -2.47 -25.45
C ALA A 178 -16.51 -3.75 -24.58
N PRO A 179 -16.87 -4.91 -25.15
CA PRO A 179 -16.99 -6.13 -24.38
C PRO A 179 -15.61 -6.62 -23.94
N ALA A 180 -15.21 -6.43 -22.66
CA ALA A 180 -13.88 -6.84 -22.15
C ALA A 180 -13.63 -8.35 -22.16
N ALA A 181 -13.48 -8.90 -23.35
CA ALA A 181 -13.17 -10.27 -23.58
C ALA A 181 -11.69 -10.30 -23.94
N ILE A 182 -10.82 -10.51 -22.93
CA ILE A 182 -9.44 -10.95 -23.17
C ILE A 182 -9.46 -12.41 -23.63
N THR A 183 -10.13 -12.64 -24.75
CA THR A 183 -10.40 -13.95 -25.35
C THR A 183 -9.72 -14.09 -26.69
N ASP A 184 -9.29 -12.98 -27.28
CA ASP A 184 -8.51 -12.95 -28.51
C ASP A 184 -7.17 -12.23 -28.26
N PRO A 185 -6.02 -12.95 -28.33
CA PRO A 185 -4.70 -12.35 -28.18
C PRO A 185 -4.31 -11.39 -29.34
N THR A 186 -5.18 -11.27 -30.36
CA THR A 186 -4.97 -10.39 -31.52
C THR A 186 -5.86 -9.15 -31.52
N ASP A 187 -6.77 -9.03 -30.54
CA ASP A 187 -7.62 -7.85 -30.38
C ASP A 187 -7.00 -6.90 -29.34
N ASP A 188 -6.42 -5.82 -29.83
CA ASP A 188 -5.81 -4.77 -29.00
C ASP A 188 -6.82 -3.64 -28.71
N SER A 189 -8.05 -3.70 -29.21
CA SER A 189 -8.98 -2.55 -29.23
C SER A 189 -9.54 -2.16 -27.86
N GLU A 190 -9.12 -2.83 -26.79
CA GLU A 190 -9.68 -2.71 -25.44
C GLU A 190 -8.59 -2.82 -24.34
N ILE A 191 -7.32 -2.78 -24.75
CA ILE A 191 -6.17 -2.89 -23.86
C ILE A 191 -5.65 -1.49 -23.54
N LEU A 192 -5.70 -1.15 -22.25
CA LEU A 192 -4.94 -0.05 -21.70
C LEU A 192 -3.48 -0.48 -21.58
N VAL A 193 -2.58 0.29 -22.19
CA VAL A 193 -1.14 0.04 -22.09
C VAL A 193 -0.52 1.06 -21.16
N ILE A 194 0.08 0.58 -20.07
CA ILE A 194 0.90 1.38 -19.16
C ILE A 194 2.37 0.96 -19.28
N GLN A 195 3.26 1.94 -19.19
CA GLN A 195 4.70 1.75 -19.38
C GLN A 195 5.44 2.25 -18.15
N SER A 196 6.39 1.47 -17.66
CA SER A 196 7.25 1.91 -16.56
C SER A 196 8.13 3.08 -17.01
N THR A 197 8.43 3.97 -16.08
CA THR A 197 9.14 5.21 -16.39
C THR A 197 9.96 5.66 -15.19
N ALA A 198 11.12 6.25 -15.46
CA ALA A 198 11.86 6.97 -14.43
C ALA A 198 11.11 8.23 -14.00
N VAL A 199 11.42 8.70 -12.78
CA VAL A 199 10.88 9.92 -12.17
C VAL A 199 12.04 10.74 -11.63
N GLU A 200 12.03 12.04 -11.82
CA GLU A 200 13.03 12.93 -11.23
C GLU A 200 12.34 14.25 -10.86
N SER A 201 12.44 14.59 -9.58
CA SER A 201 11.90 15.80 -8.99
C SER A 201 12.75 16.20 -7.79
N GLU A 202 12.55 17.41 -7.27
CA GLU A 202 13.20 17.85 -6.02
C GLU A 202 12.91 16.94 -4.80
N LEU A 203 11.88 16.09 -4.87
CA LEU A 203 11.47 15.22 -3.77
C LEU A 203 11.87 13.77 -3.94
N LEU A 204 12.12 13.33 -5.18
CA LEU A 204 12.20 11.92 -5.52
C LEU A 204 12.93 11.73 -6.84
N GLU A 205 13.86 10.79 -6.85
CA GLU A 205 14.57 10.30 -8.03
C GLU A 205 14.42 8.79 -8.09
N ILE A 206 13.77 8.30 -9.14
CA ILE A 206 13.58 6.88 -9.44
C ILE A 206 14.14 6.60 -10.82
N THR A 207 14.99 5.59 -10.94
CA THR A 207 15.61 5.20 -12.21
C THR A 207 14.76 4.23 -13.02
N GLY A 208 15.17 3.99 -14.27
CA GLY A 208 14.53 3.07 -15.20
C GLY A 208 14.04 3.72 -16.50
N PRO A 209 13.25 3.01 -17.31
CA PRO A 209 12.73 1.65 -17.06
C PRO A 209 13.82 0.57 -17.07
N LEU A 210 13.55 -0.55 -16.40
CA LEU A 210 14.45 -1.71 -16.33
C LEU A 210 14.82 -2.24 -17.72
N ASP A 211 16.11 -2.31 -18.05
CA ASP A 211 16.58 -2.96 -19.27
C ASP A 211 16.63 -4.49 -19.10
N VAL A 212 15.48 -5.14 -19.26
CA VAL A 212 15.31 -6.60 -19.12
C VAL A 212 16.21 -7.44 -20.05
N ALA A 213 16.76 -6.84 -21.13
CA ALA A 213 17.68 -7.51 -22.04
C ALA A 213 19.15 -7.39 -21.62
N SER A 214 19.45 -6.49 -20.68
CA SER A 214 20.81 -6.22 -20.23
C SER A 214 21.23 -7.14 -19.09
N PRO A 215 22.44 -7.74 -19.16
CA PRO A 215 23.02 -8.46 -18.02
C PRO A 215 23.44 -7.53 -16.87
N LYS A 216 23.26 -6.21 -17.03
CA LYS A 216 23.48 -5.18 -16.01
C LYS A 216 22.17 -4.53 -15.55
N ALA A 217 21.03 -5.16 -15.82
CA ALA A 217 19.75 -4.73 -15.31
C ALA A 217 19.85 -4.52 -13.79
N ASP A 218 19.52 -3.32 -13.33
CA ASP A 218 19.47 -3.01 -11.91
C ASP A 218 18.04 -3.29 -11.42
N PRO A 219 17.80 -4.20 -10.47
CA PRO A 219 16.46 -4.45 -9.97
C PRO A 219 15.82 -3.22 -9.29
N CYS A 220 16.61 -2.19 -8.97
CA CYS A 220 16.09 -0.89 -8.53
C CYS A 220 15.67 0.03 -9.69
N ASP A 221 15.73 -0.41 -10.96
CA ASP A 221 15.06 0.29 -12.06
C ASP A 221 13.57 -0.05 -12.10
N THR A 222 12.74 0.92 -12.50
CA THR A 222 11.27 0.75 -12.59
C THR A 222 10.82 -0.35 -13.55
N ALA A 223 10.00 -1.26 -13.03
CA ALA A 223 9.31 -2.30 -13.77
C ALA A 223 8.02 -2.73 -13.06
N PHE A 224 7.15 -3.44 -13.79
CA PHE A 224 6.03 -4.18 -13.21
C PHE A 224 6.49 -5.63 -12.99
N TYR A 225 6.27 -6.17 -11.79
CA TYR A 225 6.65 -7.55 -11.49
C TYR A 225 5.42 -8.43 -11.63
N LEU A 226 5.22 -8.94 -12.84
CA LEU A 226 4.04 -9.72 -13.20
C LEU A 226 4.18 -11.15 -12.69
N HIS A 227 3.15 -11.65 -12.02
CA HIS A 227 3.12 -12.99 -11.46
C HIS A 227 1.70 -13.54 -11.51
N PHE A 228 1.45 -14.54 -12.36
CA PHE A 228 0.20 -15.31 -12.30
C PHE A 228 0.33 -16.38 -11.20
N LEU A 229 -0.61 -16.39 -10.27
CA LEU A 229 -0.59 -17.24 -9.08
C LEU A 229 -0.88 -18.71 -9.45
N ASP A 230 -0.18 -19.63 -8.76
CA ASP A 230 -0.33 -21.10 -8.82
C ASP A 230 -0.08 -21.64 -7.40
N GLU A 231 -1.01 -21.33 -6.50
CA GLU A 231 -0.94 -21.67 -5.08
C GLU A 231 -1.11 -23.17 -4.84
N ASP A 232 -1.84 -23.87 -5.71
CA ASP A 232 -2.05 -25.31 -5.60
C ASP A 232 -0.96 -26.15 -6.29
N GLY A 233 -0.10 -25.51 -7.09
CA GLY A 233 1.08 -26.09 -7.72
C GLY A 233 0.75 -27.04 -8.86
N ASP A 234 -0.41 -26.89 -9.50
CA ASP A 234 -0.84 -27.72 -10.63
C ASP A 234 -0.25 -27.26 -11.98
N GLY A 235 0.35 -26.06 -12.01
CA GLY A 235 0.99 -25.45 -13.17
C GLY A 235 0.05 -24.61 -14.04
N ASP A 236 -1.24 -24.57 -13.74
CA ASP A 236 -2.21 -23.64 -14.29
C ASP A 236 -2.38 -22.45 -13.34
N ALA A 237 -2.80 -21.31 -13.90
CA ALA A 237 -3.01 -20.12 -13.08
C ALA A 237 -4.32 -20.26 -12.31
N ASP A 238 -4.29 -19.93 -11.02
CA ASP A 238 -5.47 -19.92 -10.18
C ASP A 238 -6.52 -18.94 -10.74
N PRO A 239 -7.81 -19.27 -10.60
CA PRO A 239 -8.88 -18.32 -10.91
C PRO A 239 -8.83 -17.13 -9.96
N HIS A 240 -9.32 -15.99 -10.42
CA HIS A 240 -9.51 -14.82 -9.55
C HIS A 240 -10.33 -15.16 -8.29
N TRP A 241 -10.01 -14.56 -7.14
CA TRP A 241 -10.73 -14.83 -5.88
C TRP A 241 -12.18 -14.34 -5.87
N LEU A 242 -12.56 -13.45 -6.79
CA LEU A 242 -13.94 -13.04 -7.02
C LEU A 242 -14.60 -13.97 -8.04
N ASP A 243 -15.65 -14.68 -7.63
CA ASP A 243 -16.37 -15.65 -8.46
C ASP A 243 -16.82 -15.08 -9.81
N ASP A 244 -17.27 -13.82 -9.85
CA ASP A 244 -17.72 -13.17 -11.08
C ASP A 244 -16.56 -12.95 -12.08
N TYR A 245 -15.38 -12.60 -11.58
CA TYR A 245 -14.17 -12.44 -12.40
C TYR A 245 -13.64 -13.81 -12.84
N ALA A 246 -13.62 -14.79 -11.94
CA ALA A 246 -13.24 -16.16 -12.26
C ALA A 246 -14.14 -16.76 -13.36
N ALA A 247 -15.45 -16.48 -13.34
CA ALA A 247 -16.39 -16.92 -14.36
C ALA A 247 -16.11 -16.34 -15.76
N LEU A 248 -15.41 -15.19 -15.83
CA LEU A 248 -14.93 -14.57 -17.07
C LEU A 248 -13.57 -15.13 -17.52
N GLY A 249 -12.98 -16.08 -16.79
CA GLY A 249 -11.67 -16.66 -17.09
C GLY A 249 -10.49 -15.80 -16.63
N VAL A 250 -10.74 -14.82 -15.76
CA VAL A 250 -9.69 -14.01 -15.13
C VAL A 250 -8.86 -14.88 -14.21
N ARG A 251 -7.54 -14.74 -14.33
CA ARG A 251 -6.54 -15.40 -13.51
C ARG A 251 -6.13 -14.49 -12.36
N ALA A 252 -5.87 -15.08 -11.20
CA ALA A 252 -5.25 -14.35 -10.11
C ALA A 252 -3.82 -13.95 -10.52
N ALA A 253 -3.51 -12.66 -10.40
CA ALA A 253 -2.23 -12.11 -10.83
C ALA A 253 -1.80 -10.90 -9.99
N TRP A 254 -0.49 -10.68 -9.95
CA TRP A 254 0.15 -9.41 -9.57
C TRP A 254 0.77 -8.75 -10.81
N PRO A 255 0.89 -7.41 -10.87
CA PRO A 255 0.37 -6.45 -9.89
C PRO A 255 -1.17 -6.39 -9.91
N ARG A 256 -1.77 -5.87 -8.84
CA ARG A 256 -3.19 -5.48 -8.82
C ARG A 256 -3.32 -4.04 -9.31
N ILE A 257 -4.31 -3.77 -10.16
CA ILE A 257 -4.49 -2.46 -10.78
C ILE A 257 -5.90 -1.97 -10.48
N TYR A 258 -6.01 -0.84 -9.78
CA TYR A 258 -7.28 -0.27 -9.39
C TYR A 258 -7.48 1.08 -10.06
N ALA A 259 -8.60 1.26 -10.74
CA ALA A 259 -9.06 2.54 -11.23
C ALA A 259 -10.15 3.09 -10.29
N VAL A 260 -10.03 4.34 -9.85
CA VAL A 260 -11.00 4.99 -8.96
C VAL A 260 -11.52 6.27 -9.59
N PHE A 261 -12.85 6.41 -9.68
CA PHE A 261 -13.46 7.59 -10.30
C PHE A 261 -13.25 8.84 -9.45
N ARG A 262 -12.87 9.96 -10.07
CA ARG A 262 -12.58 11.21 -9.37
C ARG A 262 -13.79 12.08 -9.05
N GLY A 263 -14.96 11.67 -9.53
CA GLY A 263 -16.13 12.54 -9.57
C GLY A 263 -16.06 13.53 -10.73
N SER A 264 -17.22 14.06 -11.12
CA SER A 264 -17.34 15.11 -12.12
C SER A 264 -18.47 16.08 -11.77
N GLU A 265 -18.61 17.18 -12.50
CA GLU A 265 -19.77 18.07 -12.33
C GLU A 265 -21.10 17.36 -12.63
N SER A 266 -21.10 16.40 -13.56
CA SER A 266 -22.28 15.61 -13.93
C SER A 266 -22.57 14.45 -12.98
N VAL A 267 -21.52 13.89 -12.36
CA VAL A 267 -21.59 12.77 -11.41
C VAL A 267 -20.71 13.13 -10.21
N PRO A 268 -21.18 14.00 -9.31
CA PRO A 268 -20.43 14.35 -8.11
C PRO A 268 -20.47 13.18 -7.12
N LEU A 269 -19.36 12.95 -6.41
CA LEU A 269 -19.29 11.94 -5.35
C LEU A 269 -19.71 12.55 -4.01
N GLU A 270 -20.58 11.86 -3.29
CA GLU A 270 -20.87 12.12 -1.88
C GLU A 270 -19.72 11.63 -0.98
N PRO A 271 -19.54 12.19 0.23
CA PRO A 271 -18.53 11.70 1.17
C PRO A 271 -18.74 10.22 1.50
N GLY A 272 -17.73 9.39 1.24
CA GLY A 272 -17.78 7.94 1.42
C GLY A 272 -18.29 7.16 0.20
N GLU A 273 -18.71 7.86 -0.86
CA GLU A 273 -19.05 7.24 -2.14
C GLU A 273 -17.80 7.01 -2.99
N VAL A 274 -17.66 5.81 -3.57
CA VAL A 274 -16.50 5.43 -4.39
C VAL A 274 -16.95 4.54 -5.53
N TYR A 275 -16.51 4.85 -6.76
CA TYR A 275 -16.55 3.89 -7.87
C TYR A 275 -15.14 3.37 -8.10
N ALA A 276 -14.97 2.05 -8.10
CA ALA A 276 -13.69 1.39 -8.29
C ALA A 276 -13.81 0.23 -9.29
N VAL A 277 -12.81 0.09 -10.15
CA VAL A 277 -12.69 -1.01 -11.11
C VAL A 277 -11.32 -1.65 -10.92
N GLU A 278 -11.29 -2.97 -10.76
CA GLU A 278 -10.04 -3.73 -10.86
C GLU A 278 -9.74 -4.03 -12.33
N ALA A 279 -8.72 -3.37 -12.87
CA ALA A 279 -8.18 -3.64 -14.20
C ALA A 279 -7.28 -4.88 -14.16
N ILE A 280 -7.31 -5.66 -15.23
CA ILE A 280 -6.82 -7.03 -15.22
C ILE A 280 -5.62 -7.18 -16.15
N PRO A 281 -4.47 -7.69 -15.67
CA PRO A 281 -3.34 -8.00 -16.55
C PRO A 281 -3.76 -8.93 -17.70
N ASP A 282 -3.30 -8.61 -18.92
CA ASP A 282 -3.52 -9.44 -20.10
C ASP A 282 -2.89 -10.85 -19.90
N PRO A 283 -3.68 -11.94 -19.82
CA PRO A 283 -3.16 -13.30 -19.70
C PRO A 283 -2.35 -13.76 -20.92
N PHE A 284 -2.41 -13.03 -22.03
CA PHE A 284 -1.62 -13.30 -23.24
C PHE A 284 -0.37 -12.43 -23.36
N LEU A 285 -0.06 -11.62 -22.33
CA LEU A 285 1.17 -10.83 -22.28
C LEU A 285 2.38 -11.72 -22.57
N ARG A 286 3.36 -11.14 -23.26
CA ARG A 286 4.63 -11.77 -23.56
C ARG A 286 5.74 -11.11 -22.76
N ASP A 287 6.73 -11.90 -22.36
CA ASP A 287 7.95 -11.36 -21.76
C ASP A 287 8.77 -10.52 -22.77
N GLY A 288 9.81 -9.85 -22.30
CA GLY A 288 10.71 -9.06 -23.15
C GLY A 288 11.44 -9.86 -24.25
N ALA A 289 11.44 -11.20 -24.18
CA ALA A 289 11.97 -12.10 -25.20
C ALA A 289 10.88 -12.64 -26.16
N GLY A 290 9.61 -12.25 -25.99
CA GLY A 290 8.46 -12.71 -26.76
C GLY A 290 7.89 -14.08 -26.32
N GLY A 291 8.37 -14.64 -25.21
CA GLY A 291 7.85 -15.84 -24.57
C GLY A 291 6.52 -15.59 -23.85
N SER A 292 5.73 -16.62 -23.59
CA SER A 292 4.58 -16.49 -22.67
C SER A 292 5.08 -16.31 -21.24
N ILE A 293 4.40 -15.47 -20.46
CA ILE A 293 4.66 -15.36 -19.02
C ILE A 293 4.34 -16.71 -18.34
N PRO A 294 5.30 -17.36 -17.67
CA PRO A 294 5.04 -18.61 -16.96
C PRO A 294 4.19 -18.36 -15.71
N THR A 295 3.26 -19.28 -15.43
CA THR A 295 2.55 -19.30 -14.15
C THR A 295 3.52 -19.64 -12.99
N GLY A 296 3.28 -19.06 -11.81
CA GLY A 296 4.06 -19.30 -10.60
C GLY A 296 5.47 -18.69 -10.62
N VAL A 297 5.76 -17.84 -11.61
CA VAL A 297 7.06 -17.18 -11.78
C VAL A 297 6.85 -15.68 -11.87
N VAL A 298 7.57 -14.94 -11.03
CA VAL A 298 7.64 -13.48 -11.10
C VAL A 298 8.51 -13.07 -12.29
N VAL A 299 7.96 -12.30 -13.21
CA VAL A 299 8.63 -11.81 -14.42
C VAL A 299 8.56 -10.28 -14.46
N PRO A 300 9.71 -9.58 -14.49
CA PRO A 300 9.70 -8.14 -14.67
C PRO A 300 9.34 -7.78 -16.12
N VAL A 301 8.42 -6.84 -16.29
CA VAL A 301 8.02 -6.26 -17.58
C VAL A 301 8.01 -4.73 -17.48
N THR A 302 8.36 -4.05 -18.57
CA THR A 302 8.36 -2.57 -18.63
C THR A 302 7.11 -2.01 -19.32
N GLU A 303 6.31 -2.89 -19.91
CA GLU A 303 5.01 -2.58 -20.48
C GLU A 303 4.01 -3.58 -19.92
N LEU A 304 2.95 -3.05 -19.30
CA LEU A 304 1.84 -3.83 -18.81
C LEU A 304 0.62 -3.52 -19.66
N ARG A 305 0.08 -4.58 -20.26
CA ARG A 305 -1.20 -4.56 -20.98
C ARG A 305 -2.27 -4.95 -19.98
N VAL A 306 -3.24 -4.07 -19.75
CA VAL A 306 -4.33 -4.31 -18.81
C VAL A 306 -5.67 -4.11 -19.51
N ALA A 307 -6.60 -5.02 -19.27
CA ALA A 307 -7.97 -4.88 -19.71
C ALA A 307 -8.77 -4.15 -18.64
N PHE A 308 -9.63 -3.22 -19.07
CA PHE A 308 -10.57 -2.54 -18.20
C PHE A 308 -11.93 -3.23 -18.32
N PRO A 309 -12.38 -4.00 -17.31
CA PRO A 309 -13.64 -4.72 -17.41
C PRO A 309 -14.85 -3.77 -17.46
N PRO A 310 -15.97 -4.15 -18.12
CA PRO A 310 -17.18 -3.33 -18.20
C PRO A 310 -18.01 -3.46 -16.92
N ALA A 311 -17.37 -3.61 -15.76
CA ALA A 311 -18.02 -3.69 -14.47
C ALA A 311 -17.06 -3.23 -13.36
N GLY A 312 -17.63 -2.61 -12.33
CA GLY A 312 -16.92 -2.12 -11.16
C GLY A 312 -17.77 -2.19 -9.91
N GLN A 313 -17.14 -1.89 -8.78
CA GLN A 313 -17.81 -1.73 -7.50
C GLN A 313 -18.19 -0.27 -7.29
N HIS A 314 -19.38 -0.06 -6.74
CA HIS A 314 -19.86 1.22 -6.27
C HIS A 314 -20.13 1.11 -4.78
N VAL A 315 -19.29 1.75 -3.97
CA VAL A 315 -19.46 1.91 -2.54
C VAL A 315 -20.34 3.14 -2.33
N LEU A 316 -21.47 2.95 -1.66
CA LEU A 316 -22.42 4.00 -1.36
C LEU A 316 -22.01 4.75 -0.07
N PRO A 317 -22.53 5.97 0.17
CA PRO A 317 -22.22 6.75 1.38
C PRO A 317 -22.53 6.05 2.72
N ASP A 318 -23.40 5.05 2.72
CA ASP A 318 -23.72 4.24 3.90
C ASP A 318 -22.77 3.02 4.09
N GLY A 319 -21.79 2.88 3.21
CA GLY A 319 -20.80 1.79 3.19
C GLY A 319 -21.29 0.51 2.53
N SER A 320 -22.52 0.46 2.01
CA SER A 320 -22.98 -0.68 1.21
C SER A 320 -22.30 -0.69 -0.16
N VAL A 321 -22.08 -1.89 -0.71
CA VAL A 321 -21.39 -2.07 -2.00
C VAL A 321 -22.35 -2.71 -3.00
N GLU A 322 -22.42 -2.15 -4.20
CA GLU A 322 -23.10 -2.73 -5.35
C GLU A 322 -22.14 -2.89 -6.54
N VAL A 323 -22.50 -3.76 -7.48
CA VAL A 323 -21.77 -3.93 -8.74
C VAL A 323 -22.48 -3.13 -9.82
N VAL A 324 -21.74 -2.26 -10.51
CA VAL A 324 -22.22 -1.43 -11.61
C VAL A 324 -21.56 -1.91 -12.90
N GLY A 325 -22.37 -2.26 -13.90
CA GLY A 325 -21.90 -2.67 -15.21
C GLY A 325 -21.98 -1.54 -16.23
N ALA A 326 -21.24 -1.64 -17.33
CA ALA A 326 -21.40 -0.75 -18.46
C ALA A 326 -22.84 -0.85 -19.03
N PRO A 327 -23.42 0.27 -19.53
CA PRO A 327 -22.81 1.59 -19.66
C PRO A 327 -23.00 2.49 -18.41
N ASP A 328 -23.36 1.92 -17.27
CA ASP A 328 -23.70 2.69 -16.06
C ASP A 328 -22.46 3.07 -15.23
N LEU A 329 -21.24 2.66 -15.63
CA LEU A 329 -20.03 3.20 -15.02
C LEU A 329 -19.89 4.70 -15.36
N PRO A 330 -19.41 5.54 -14.42
CA PRO A 330 -19.25 6.96 -14.69
C PRO A 330 -18.23 7.25 -15.80
N ASP A 331 -18.65 8.03 -16.78
CA ASP A 331 -17.75 8.66 -17.74
C ASP A 331 -16.93 9.76 -17.05
N GLY A 332 -15.65 9.87 -17.42
CA GLY A 332 -14.78 10.95 -16.98
C GLY A 332 -13.40 10.48 -16.57
N GLU A 333 -12.79 11.22 -15.66
CA GLU A 333 -11.43 11.00 -15.19
C GLU A 333 -11.39 10.03 -14.00
N TRP A 334 -10.45 9.10 -14.06
CA TRP A 334 -10.19 8.08 -13.06
C TRP A 334 -8.71 8.14 -12.67
N ASP A 335 -8.45 7.97 -11.37
CA ASP A 335 -7.11 7.73 -10.84
C ASP A 335 -6.78 6.25 -11.08
N LEU A 336 -5.54 5.92 -11.44
CA LEU A 336 -5.07 4.54 -11.60
C LEU A 336 -3.95 4.26 -10.61
N THR A 337 -4.15 3.24 -9.77
CA THR A 337 -3.16 2.76 -8.80
C THR A 337 -2.68 1.37 -9.20
N VAL A 338 -1.37 1.19 -9.28
CA VAL A 338 -0.72 -0.12 -9.44
C VAL A 338 -0.15 -0.53 -8.08
N VAL A 339 -0.47 -1.74 -7.63
CA VAL A 339 -0.01 -2.34 -6.37
C VAL A 339 0.79 -3.60 -6.69
N GLN A 340 2.08 -3.60 -6.37
CA GLN A 340 2.95 -4.77 -6.51
C GLN A 340 2.68 -5.77 -5.37
N GLU A 341 3.08 -7.02 -5.57
CA GLU A 341 3.02 -8.08 -4.54
C GLU A 341 3.80 -7.70 -3.27
N THR A 342 4.81 -6.85 -3.37
CA THR A 342 5.59 -6.33 -2.24
C THR A 342 4.83 -5.29 -1.40
N GLY A 343 3.66 -4.84 -1.85
CA GLY A 343 2.91 -3.72 -1.27
C GLY A 343 3.37 -2.35 -1.76
N GLN A 344 4.41 -2.27 -2.60
CA GLN A 344 4.82 -1.02 -3.24
C GLN A 344 3.74 -0.56 -4.22
N THR A 345 3.36 0.72 -4.11
CA THR A 345 2.29 1.31 -4.91
C THR A 345 2.78 2.50 -5.73
N TRP A 346 2.10 2.75 -6.85
CA TRP A 346 2.20 3.99 -7.60
C TRP A 346 0.83 4.40 -8.11
N THR A 347 0.48 5.68 -7.97
CA THR A 347 -0.81 6.22 -8.43
C THR A 347 -0.58 7.34 -9.43
N LEU A 348 -1.40 7.35 -10.49
CA LEU A 348 -1.53 8.47 -11.41
C LEU A 348 -2.96 9.02 -11.38
N PRO A 349 -3.12 10.35 -11.36
CA PRO A 349 -2.08 11.36 -11.20
C PRO A 349 -1.57 11.40 -9.74
N ASN A 350 -0.40 12.00 -9.54
CA ASN A 350 0.15 12.28 -8.20
C ASN A 350 0.71 13.71 -8.10
N GLU A 351 1.33 14.06 -6.97
CA GLU A 351 1.74 15.43 -6.63
C GLU A 351 3.05 15.89 -7.31
N LEU A 352 3.84 14.96 -7.85
CA LEU A 352 5.17 15.25 -8.42
C LEU A 352 5.20 16.35 -9.49
N PRO A 353 4.19 16.53 -10.37
CA PRO A 353 4.17 17.62 -11.35
C PRO A 353 4.19 19.02 -10.75
N ALA A 354 3.90 19.16 -9.44
CA ALA A 354 4.01 20.43 -8.73
C ALA A 354 5.46 20.80 -8.34
N PHE A 355 6.39 19.87 -8.45
CA PHE A 355 7.80 20.02 -8.08
C PHE A 355 8.67 20.11 -9.33
N ALA A 356 9.76 20.88 -9.26
CA ALA A 356 10.66 21.03 -10.39
C ALA A 356 11.43 19.72 -10.65
N ALA A 357 11.63 19.38 -11.92
CA ALA A 357 12.61 18.36 -12.30
C ALA A 357 14.02 18.89 -11.99
N THR A 358 14.86 18.05 -11.40
CA THR A 358 16.25 18.41 -11.03
C THR A 358 17.25 18.20 -12.17
N GLY A 359 16.90 17.43 -13.19
CA GLY A 359 17.72 17.11 -14.35
C GLY A 359 17.52 18.08 -15.51
N ALA A 360 18.60 18.68 -16.00
CA ALA A 360 18.55 19.67 -17.10
C ALA A 360 18.43 19.04 -18.51
N ASP A 361 18.73 17.73 -18.64
CA ASP A 361 18.82 17.02 -19.92
C ASP A 361 17.79 15.86 -20.03
N TRP A 362 16.84 15.79 -19.09
CA TRP A 362 15.89 14.69 -18.96
C TRP A 362 14.46 15.24 -18.78
N GLU A 363 13.53 14.79 -19.62
CA GLU A 363 12.12 15.16 -19.54
C GLU A 363 11.33 13.96 -19.00
N PRO A 364 10.98 13.91 -17.69
CA PRO A 364 10.15 12.85 -17.13
C PRO A 364 8.81 12.75 -17.84
N ALA A 365 8.26 11.54 -17.86
CA ALA A 365 6.84 11.34 -18.11
C ALA A 365 6.01 12.17 -17.12
N THR A 366 5.00 12.88 -17.63
CA THR A 366 4.15 13.68 -16.74
C THR A 366 3.37 12.79 -15.78
N GLN A 367 3.60 12.96 -14.49
CA GLN A 367 2.89 12.24 -13.43
C GLN A 367 1.50 12.84 -13.13
N ALA A 368 1.03 13.75 -14.00
CA ALA A 368 -0.29 14.39 -13.92
C ALA A 368 -1.35 13.68 -14.77
N GLN A 369 -1.00 12.58 -15.43
CA GLN A 369 -1.93 11.90 -16.33
C GLN A 369 -3.10 11.28 -15.56
N VAL A 370 -4.27 11.30 -16.19
CA VAL A 370 -5.50 10.65 -15.70
C VAL A 370 -5.94 9.60 -16.71
N LEU A 371 -6.56 8.52 -16.23
CA LEU A 371 -7.29 7.60 -17.10
C LEU A 371 -8.64 8.23 -17.44
N VAL A 372 -9.05 8.17 -18.71
CA VAL A 372 -10.35 8.67 -19.17
C VAL A 372 -11.22 7.49 -19.59
N VAL A 373 -12.33 7.29 -18.90
CA VAL A 373 -13.33 6.27 -19.24
C VAL A 373 -14.51 6.95 -19.94
N GLN A 374 -14.98 6.40 -21.05
CA GLN A 374 -16.12 6.92 -21.80
C GLN A 374 -17.05 5.79 -22.25
N GLY A 375 -18.36 6.03 -22.27
CA GLY A 375 -19.34 5.13 -22.84
C GLY A 375 -19.44 5.30 -24.34
N GLY A 376 -18.94 4.32 -25.10
CA GLY A 376 -19.24 4.04 -26.50
C GLY A 376 -19.26 5.26 -27.44
N ARG A 377 -18.25 5.43 -28.28
CA ARG A 377 -18.39 6.30 -29.46
C ARG A 377 -19.63 5.85 -30.26
N SER A 378 -20.67 6.67 -30.31
CA SER A 378 -21.73 6.50 -31.30
C SER A 378 -21.11 6.68 -32.69
N GLU A 379 -20.78 5.59 -33.37
CA GLU A 379 -20.51 5.60 -34.82
C GLU A 379 -21.78 5.84 -35.65
#